data_AF-A0A5C7J575-F1
#
_entry.id   AF-A0A5C7J575-F1
#
_cell.length_a   1.000
_cell.length_b   1.000
_cell.length_c   1.000
_cell.angle_alpha   90.00
_cell.angle_beta   90.00
_cell.angle_gamma   90.00
#
_symmetry.space_group_name_H-M   'P 1'
#
loop_
_entity.id
_entity.type
_entity.pdbx_description
1 polymer ?
#
loop_
_entity_poly.entity_id
_entity_poly.type
_entity_poly.pdbx_seq_one_letter_code
_entity_poly.pdbx_strand_id
1 'polypeptide(L)'
;MKQLQLTPPLLILTMGYPGSGKTYFARQFADEYKLARISEDRIRFELFEKPTFAAEEFEIIQRMGMYMVEQLMQTKQTIVYDGMFLQTHERLQVQQLAKQNGYRVLIVWLQTDIETSAQRANQRDRRNPDSKYSFSLDRQTFDAVRSTLQRPHEKDSVVVISGKHANKSQCLTVLRKITTVYSENLGKGRPATPAHSRASTDRPNVRPGQRFVQ
;
A
#
# COMPACT_ATOMS: atom_id res chain seq x y z
N MET A 1 -14.95 -16.47 1.67
CA MET A 1 -13.81 -15.63 1.25
C MET A 1 -14.26 -14.18 1.21
N LYS A 2 -13.43 -13.23 1.66
CA LYS A 2 -13.80 -11.81 1.83
C LYS A 2 -13.33 -11.01 0.61
N GLN A 3 -14.10 -10.02 0.18
CA GLN A 3 -13.67 -9.10 -0.89
C GLN A 3 -13.32 -7.74 -0.25
N LEU A 4 -12.12 -7.23 -0.50
CA LEU A 4 -11.68 -5.93 0.01
C LEU A 4 -11.96 -4.84 -1.04
N GLN A 5 -13.16 -4.27 -0.99
CA GLN A 5 -13.54 -3.12 -1.82
C GLN A 5 -13.35 -1.82 -1.04
N LEU A 6 -12.60 -0.88 -1.63
CA LEU A 6 -12.24 0.39 -1.01
C LEU A 6 -12.53 1.54 -1.98
N THR A 7 -13.03 2.65 -1.44
CA THR A 7 -13.29 3.88 -2.21
C THR A 7 -12.59 5.06 -1.53
N PRO A 8 -11.64 5.75 -2.20
CA PRO A 8 -11.04 5.39 -3.50
C PRO A 8 -10.29 4.04 -3.43
N PRO A 9 -10.05 3.37 -4.58
CA PRO A 9 -9.33 2.10 -4.60
C PRO A 9 -7.88 2.25 -4.11
N LEU A 10 -7.29 1.15 -3.67
CA LEU A 10 -5.97 1.14 -3.03
C LEU A 10 -4.94 0.40 -3.90
N LEU A 11 -3.77 1.01 -4.08
CA LEU A 11 -2.57 0.32 -4.54
C LEU A 11 -1.71 0.00 -3.32
N ILE A 12 -1.47 -1.29 -3.10
CA ILE A 12 -0.61 -1.80 -2.02
C ILE A 12 0.74 -2.14 -2.65
N LEU A 13 1.79 -1.40 -2.31
CA LEU A 13 3.16 -1.72 -2.71
C LEU A 13 3.82 -2.53 -1.59
N THR A 14 4.40 -3.68 -1.88
CA THR A 14 5.28 -4.34 -0.91
C THR A 14 6.72 -3.90 -1.12
N MET A 15 7.42 -3.54 -0.05
CA MET A 15 8.80 -3.08 -0.08
C MET A 15 9.67 -3.89 0.90
N GLY A 16 10.96 -4.04 0.60
CA GLY A 16 11.94 -4.66 1.51
C GLY A 16 12.97 -5.53 0.79
N TYR A 17 13.94 -6.05 1.55
CA TYR A 17 15.05 -6.82 0.98
C TYR A 17 14.61 -8.13 0.31
N PRO A 18 15.38 -8.65 -0.66
CA PRO A 18 15.24 -10.05 -1.07
C PRO A 18 15.23 -10.98 0.16
N GLY A 19 14.36 -11.99 0.17
CA GLY A 19 14.22 -12.90 1.31
C GLY A 19 13.46 -12.37 2.54
N SER A 20 12.98 -11.11 2.55
CA SER A 20 12.21 -10.56 3.68
C SER A 20 10.76 -11.07 3.79
N GLY A 21 10.30 -11.89 2.84
CA GLY A 21 8.96 -12.49 2.83
C GLY A 21 7.91 -11.71 2.04
N LYS A 22 8.28 -10.71 1.24
CA LYS A 22 7.36 -9.86 0.45
C LYS A 22 6.41 -10.68 -0.42
N THR A 23 6.95 -11.48 -1.32
CA THR A 23 6.18 -12.30 -2.26
C THR A 23 5.25 -13.27 -1.54
N TYR A 24 5.70 -13.86 -0.42
CA TYR A 24 4.85 -14.71 0.41
C TYR A 24 3.68 -13.92 1.01
N PHE A 25 3.92 -12.76 1.61
CA PHE A 25 2.86 -11.91 2.13
C PHE A 25 1.91 -11.44 1.02
N ALA A 26 2.45 -10.91 -0.08
CA ALA A 26 1.70 -10.37 -1.20
C ALA A 26 0.75 -11.40 -1.81
N ARG A 27 1.23 -12.63 -2.03
CA ARG A 27 0.40 -13.73 -2.53
C ARG A 27 -0.70 -14.08 -1.53
N GLN A 28 -0.34 -14.36 -0.27
CA GLN A 28 -1.35 -14.76 0.73
C GLN A 28 -2.41 -13.67 0.93
N PHE A 29 -2.02 -12.41 0.96
CA PHE A 29 -2.92 -11.27 1.09
C PHE A 29 -3.82 -11.13 -0.16
N ALA A 30 -3.24 -11.23 -1.35
CA ALA A 30 -4.03 -11.16 -2.59
C ALA A 30 -5.02 -12.32 -2.71
N ASP A 31 -4.61 -13.55 -2.39
CA ASP A 31 -5.46 -14.74 -2.43
C ASP A 31 -6.61 -14.64 -1.42
N GLU A 32 -6.33 -14.21 -0.17
CA GLU A 32 -7.33 -14.10 0.90
C GLU A 32 -8.43 -13.07 0.57
N TYR A 33 -8.05 -11.94 -0.03
CA TYR A 33 -8.95 -10.81 -0.32
C TYR A 33 -9.37 -10.71 -1.79
N LYS A 34 -9.00 -11.70 -2.62
CA LYS A 34 -9.25 -11.78 -4.07
C LYS A 34 -8.80 -10.54 -4.83
N LEU A 35 -7.57 -10.11 -4.58
CA LEU A 35 -6.97 -8.92 -5.18
C LEU A 35 -6.15 -9.28 -6.41
N ALA A 36 -6.12 -8.39 -7.39
CA ALA A 36 -5.16 -8.51 -8.48
C ALA A 36 -3.75 -8.29 -7.94
N ARG A 37 -2.79 -9.13 -8.35
CA ARG A 37 -1.39 -9.07 -7.94
C ARG A 37 -0.48 -9.01 -9.15
N ILE A 38 0.42 -8.03 -9.18
CA ILE A 38 1.53 -7.95 -10.11
C ILE A 38 2.81 -8.26 -9.34
N SER A 39 3.70 -9.08 -9.90
CA SER A 39 4.95 -9.48 -9.26
C SER A 39 6.14 -9.23 -10.18
N GLU A 40 7.11 -8.43 -9.73
CA GLU A 40 8.35 -8.17 -10.46
C GLU A 40 9.17 -9.45 -10.66
N ASP A 41 9.16 -10.39 -9.70
CA ASP A 41 9.82 -11.70 -9.84
C ASP A 41 9.17 -12.53 -10.96
N ARG A 42 7.84 -12.49 -11.07
CA ARG A 42 7.11 -13.14 -12.18
C ARG A 42 7.44 -12.49 -13.52
N ILE A 43 7.46 -11.16 -13.59
CA ILE A 43 7.82 -10.43 -14.81
C ILE A 43 9.26 -10.78 -15.23
N ARG A 44 10.21 -10.76 -14.29
CA ARG A 44 11.61 -11.13 -14.55
C ARG A 44 11.73 -12.55 -15.10
N PHE A 45 11.03 -13.50 -14.48
CA PHE A 45 11.04 -14.90 -14.91
C PHE A 45 10.54 -15.08 -16.35
N GLU A 46 9.51 -14.34 -16.75
CA GLU A 46 8.95 -14.43 -18.11
C GLU A 46 9.82 -13.72 -19.15
N LEU A 47 10.59 -12.70 -18.76
CA LEU A 47 11.40 -11.89 -19.68
C LEU A 47 12.84 -12.36 -19.83
N PHE A 48 13.43 -13.00 -18.81
CA PHE A 48 14.85 -13.32 -18.77
C PHE A 48 15.08 -14.79 -18.43
N GLU A 49 15.68 -15.54 -19.34
CA GLU A 49 16.10 -16.93 -19.10
C GLU A 49 17.18 -17.02 -18.02
N LYS A 50 18.11 -16.06 -18.01
CA LYS A 50 19.23 -15.96 -17.06
C LYS A 50 19.38 -14.52 -16.57
N PRO A 51 18.58 -14.08 -15.57
CA PRO A 51 18.66 -12.72 -15.08
C PRO A 51 20.00 -12.45 -14.40
N THR A 52 20.58 -11.33 -14.75
CA THR A 52 21.84 -10.81 -14.20
C THR A 52 21.61 -9.78 -13.11
N PHE A 53 20.37 -9.33 -12.92
CA PHE A 53 20.03 -8.23 -12.01
C PHE A 53 20.74 -6.91 -12.36
N ALA A 54 21.08 -6.73 -13.64
CA ALA A 54 21.62 -5.49 -14.17
C ALA A 54 20.58 -4.35 -14.15
N ALA A 55 21.05 -3.11 -14.23
CA ALA A 55 20.21 -1.92 -14.17
C ALA A 55 19.21 -1.88 -15.35
N GLU A 56 19.62 -2.35 -16.52
CA GLU A 56 18.81 -2.42 -17.74
C GLU A 56 17.66 -3.41 -17.59
N GLU A 57 17.91 -4.59 -17.00
CA GLU A 57 16.86 -5.56 -16.68
C GLU A 57 15.85 -4.97 -15.70
N PHE A 58 16.34 -4.27 -14.67
CA PHE A 58 15.50 -3.60 -13.69
C PHE A 58 14.61 -2.53 -14.34
N GLU A 59 15.14 -1.71 -15.24
CA GLU A 59 14.36 -0.69 -15.96
C GLU A 59 13.26 -1.33 -16.83
N ILE A 60 13.58 -2.41 -17.55
CA ILE A 60 12.59 -3.14 -18.36
C ILE A 60 11.47 -3.70 -17.48
N ILE A 61 11.82 -4.34 -16.36
CA ILE A 61 10.85 -4.91 -15.42
C ILE A 61 9.94 -3.81 -14.85
N GLN A 62 10.51 -2.67 -14.47
CA GLN A 62 9.75 -1.55 -13.93
C GLN A 62 8.79 -0.95 -14.97
N ARG A 63 9.23 -0.75 -16.21
CA ARG A 63 8.34 -0.26 -17.30
C ARG A 63 7.19 -1.23 -17.55
N MET A 64 7.47 -2.52 -17.62
CA MET A 64 6.44 -3.56 -17.83
C MET A 64 5.47 -3.63 -16.66
N GLY A 65 5.97 -3.60 -15.42
CA GLY A 65 5.13 -3.63 -14.22
C GLY A 65 4.27 -2.38 -14.09
N MET A 66 4.81 -1.18 -14.38
CA MET A 66 4.06 0.06 -14.41
C MET A 66 2.92 0.02 -15.45
N TYR A 67 3.20 -0.46 -16.66
CA TYR A 67 2.17 -0.65 -17.69
C TYR A 67 1.06 -1.60 -17.21
N MET A 68 1.42 -2.75 -16.64
CA MET A 68 0.43 -3.71 -16.12
C MET A 68 -0.42 -3.12 -14.98
N VAL A 69 0.21 -2.38 -14.06
CA VAL A 69 -0.49 -1.70 -12.96
C VAL A 69 -1.50 -0.70 -13.52
N GLU A 70 -1.08 0.12 -14.48
CA GLU A 70 -1.95 1.09 -15.14
C GLU A 70 -3.16 0.44 -15.81
N GLN A 71 -2.97 -0.68 -16.53
CA GLN A 71 -4.08 -1.41 -17.13
C GLN A 71 -5.03 -1.99 -16.07
N LEU A 72 -4.50 -2.57 -14.98
CA LEU A 72 -5.33 -3.05 -13.88
C LEU A 72 -6.08 -1.92 -13.18
N MET A 73 -5.52 -0.71 -13.13
CA MET A 73 -6.15 0.44 -12.49
C MET A 73 -7.49 0.82 -13.13
N GLN A 74 -7.71 0.49 -14.41
CA GLN A 74 -8.97 0.68 -15.12
C GLN A 74 -10.13 -0.10 -14.48
N THR A 75 -9.85 -1.22 -13.81
CA THR A 75 -10.86 -2.04 -13.13
C THR A 75 -11.38 -1.40 -11.83
N LYS A 76 -10.72 -0.34 -11.34
CA LYS A 76 -11.03 0.33 -10.06
C LYS A 76 -11.03 -0.61 -8.83
N GLN A 77 -10.31 -1.73 -8.91
CA GLN A 77 -10.14 -2.67 -7.80
C GLN A 77 -8.86 -2.40 -7.02
N THR A 78 -8.78 -2.85 -5.77
CA THR A 78 -7.54 -2.82 -5.00
C THR A 78 -6.50 -3.75 -5.65
N ILE A 79 -5.27 -3.27 -5.79
CA ILE A 79 -4.16 -3.97 -6.47
C ILE A 79 -2.99 -4.15 -5.49
N VAL A 80 -2.34 -5.31 -5.52
CA VAL A 80 -1.05 -5.55 -4.87
C VAL A 80 0.05 -5.51 -5.91
N TYR A 81 1.01 -4.59 -5.75
CA TYR A 81 2.23 -4.55 -6.56
C TYR A 81 3.40 -5.08 -5.73
N ASP A 82 3.78 -6.32 -6.01
CA ASP A 82 4.84 -7.09 -5.37
C ASP A 82 6.19 -6.85 -6.07
N GLY A 83 6.94 -5.88 -5.56
CA GLY A 83 8.25 -5.48 -6.06
C GLY A 83 9.27 -5.24 -4.96
N MET A 84 10.43 -4.73 -5.32
CA MET A 84 11.47 -4.37 -4.34
C MET A 84 11.28 -2.96 -3.77
N PHE A 85 11.06 -1.97 -4.65
CA PHE A 85 10.86 -0.54 -4.36
C PHE A 85 11.84 0.05 -3.34
N LEU A 86 13.12 -0.24 -3.51
CA LEU A 86 14.18 0.15 -2.57
C LEU A 86 14.49 1.64 -2.68
N GLN A 87 14.42 2.22 -3.87
CA GLN A 87 14.78 3.61 -4.10
C GLN A 87 13.55 4.53 -4.02
N THR A 88 13.77 5.77 -3.60
CA THR A 88 12.71 6.78 -3.48
C THR A 88 12.09 7.10 -4.83
N HIS A 89 12.90 7.20 -5.89
CA HIS A 89 12.40 7.54 -7.22
C HIS A 89 11.44 6.46 -7.77
N GLU A 90 11.70 5.19 -7.52
CA GLU A 90 10.83 4.05 -7.89
C GLU A 90 9.46 4.20 -7.23
N ARG A 91 9.44 4.49 -5.92
CA ARG A 91 8.19 4.69 -5.17
C ARG A 91 7.42 5.91 -5.65
N LEU A 92 8.10 7.03 -5.90
CA LEU A 92 7.48 8.26 -6.38
C LEU A 92 6.82 8.07 -7.76
N GLN A 93 7.44 7.32 -8.67
CA GLN A 93 6.85 7.01 -9.98
C GLN A 93 5.53 6.23 -9.83
N VAL A 94 5.52 5.18 -9.02
CA VAL A 94 4.31 4.37 -8.77
C VAL A 94 3.24 5.19 -8.05
N GLN A 95 3.63 6.02 -7.08
CA GLN A 95 2.72 6.92 -6.36
C GLN A 95 2.06 7.95 -7.29
N GLN A 96 2.83 8.53 -8.21
CA GLN A 96 2.32 9.48 -9.18
C GLN A 96 1.32 8.82 -10.14
N LEU A 97 1.64 7.62 -10.66
CA LEU A 97 0.73 6.83 -11.50
C LEU A 97 -0.58 6.51 -10.76
N ALA A 98 -0.48 6.06 -9.50
CA ALA A 98 -1.64 5.78 -8.68
C ALA A 98 -2.51 7.02 -8.46
N LYS A 99 -1.90 8.16 -8.13
CA LYS A 99 -2.61 9.42 -7.93
C LYS A 99 -3.36 9.87 -9.19
N GLN A 100 -2.71 9.79 -10.36
CA GLN A 100 -3.32 10.12 -11.65
C GLN A 100 -4.54 9.25 -11.98
N ASN A 101 -4.55 8.00 -11.51
CA ASN A 101 -5.63 7.05 -11.74
C ASN A 101 -6.71 7.03 -10.62
N GLY A 102 -6.59 7.92 -9.63
CA GLY A 102 -7.54 8.05 -8.52
C GLY A 102 -7.36 7.00 -7.41
N TYR A 103 -6.17 6.43 -7.28
CA TYR A 103 -5.83 5.45 -6.26
C TYR A 103 -5.16 6.10 -5.05
N ARG A 104 -5.42 5.54 -3.87
CA ARG A 104 -4.54 5.73 -2.71
C ARG A 104 -3.39 4.75 -2.79
N VAL A 105 -2.32 5.06 -2.05
CA VAL A 105 -1.14 4.20 -1.95
C VAL A 105 -0.89 3.83 -0.49
N LEU A 106 -0.61 2.55 -0.26
CA LEU A 106 -0.06 2.05 1.00
C LEU A 106 1.20 1.25 0.71
N ILE A 107 2.30 1.63 1.34
CA ILE A 107 3.56 0.87 1.30
C ILE A 107 3.58 -0.08 2.49
N VAL A 108 3.62 -1.38 2.23
CA VAL A 108 3.86 -2.43 3.22
C VAL A 108 5.35 -2.74 3.22
N TRP A 109 6.07 -2.22 4.22
CA TRP A 109 7.50 -2.46 4.34
C TRP A 109 7.75 -3.71 5.19
N LEU A 110 8.16 -4.79 4.51
CA LEU A 110 8.53 -6.05 5.15
C LEU A 110 9.98 -6.01 5.60
N GLN A 111 10.17 -6.06 6.93
CA GLN A 111 11.47 -6.09 7.56
C GLN A 111 11.78 -7.48 8.09
N THR A 112 13.00 -7.93 7.84
CA THR A 112 13.62 -9.13 8.40
C THR A 112 15.10 -8.78 8.59
N ASP A 113 15.76 -9.35 9.59
CA ASP A 113 17.19 -9.10 9.77
C ASP A 113 17.97 -9.51 8.52
N ILE A 114 19.11 -8.84 8.34
CA ILE A 114 19.92 -8.90 7.13
C ILE A 114 20.39 -10.34 6.88
N GLU A 115 20.89 -11.03 7.90
CA GLU A 115 21.41 -12.39 7.74
C GLU A 115 20.33 -13.38 7.37
N THR A 116 19.18 -13.36 8.06
CA THR A 116 18.03 -14.20 7.69
C THR A 116 17.54 -13.88 6.27
N SER A 117 17.51 -12.61 5.88
CA SER A 117 17.09 -12.19 4.53
C SER A 117 18.05 -12.69 3.46
N ALA A 118 19.37 -12.53 3.68
CA ALA A 118 20.41 -13.01 2.77
C ALA A 118 20.39 -14.54 2.63
N GLN A 119 20.28 -15.26 3.75
CA GLN A 119 20.17 -16.72 3.75
C GLN A 119 18.95 -17.17 2.94
N ARG A 120 17.77 -16.56 3.16
CA ARG A 120 16.55 -16.88 2.42
C ARG A 120 16.62 -16.49 0.95
N ALA A 121 17.31 -15.40 0.62
CA ALA A 121 17.50 -14.96 -0.76
C ALA A 121 18.41 -15.91 -1.53
N ASN A 122 19.42 -16.48 -0.86
CA ASN A 122 20.31 -17.48 -1.42
C ASN A 122 19.64 -18.86 -1.53
N GLN A 123 19.00 -19.30 -0.44
CA GLN A 123 18.34 -20.59 -0.30
C GLN A 123 16.82 -20.41 -0.38
N ARG A 124 16.32 -20.17 -1.59
CA ARG A 124 14.87 -20.00 -1.84
C ARG A 124 14.12 -21.29 -1.48
N ASP A 125 13.08 -21.17 -0.64
CA ASP A 125 12.23 -22.31 -0.29
C ASP A 125 11.43 -22.77 -1.50
N ARG A 126 11.79 -23.93 -2.05
CA ARG A 126 11.18 -24.52 -3.25
C ARG A 126 9.76 -25.06 -3.02
N ARG A 127 9.28 -25.11 -1.77
CA ARG A 127 7.89 -25.50 -1.46
C ARG A 127 6.90 -24.38 -1.72
N ASN A 128 7.37 -23.13 -1.85
CA ASN A 128 6.50 -21.99 -2.15
C ASN A 128 6.12 -22.00 -3.65
N PRO A 129 4.84 -21.90 -4.03
CA PRO A 129 4.43 -21.85 -5.44
C PRO A 129 5.10 -20.75 -6.27
N ASP A 130 5.44 -19.61 -5.66
CA ASP A 130 6.14 -18.51 -6.34
C ASP A 130 7.65 -18.76 -6.46
N SER A 131 8.21 -19.79 -5.80
CA SER A 131 9.65 -20.06 -5.80
C SER A 131 10.22 -20.34 -7.20
N LYS A 132 9.40 -20.87 -8.10
CA LYS A 132 9.78 -21.10 -9.51
C LYS A 132 10.05 -19.80 -10.28
N TYR A 133 9.53 -18.65 -9.82
CA TYR A 133 9.79 -17.33 -10.40
C TYR A 133 10.95 -16.60 -9.71
N SER A 134 11.40 -17.12 -8.57
CA SER A 134 12.45 -16.51 -7.78
C SER A 134 13.81 -17.06 -8.17
N PHE A 135 14.76 -16.16 -8.35
CA PHE A 135 16.16 -16.52 -8.53
C PHE A 135 16.89 -16.46 -7.19
N SER A 136 17.87 -17.35 -7.01
CA SER A 136 18.78 -17.32 -5.88
C SER A 136 19.75 -16.14 -6.04
N LEU A 137 19.95 -15.39 -4.97
CA LEU A 137 20.93 -14.30 -4.94
C LEU A 137 22.14 -14.75 -4.10
N ASP A 138 23.33 -14.58 -4.64
CA ASP A 138 24.55 -14.70 -3.84
C ASP A 138 24.70 -13.51 -2.87
N ARG A 139 25.68 -13.60 -1.98
CA ARG A 139 25.88 -12.58 -0.95
C ARG A 139 26.27 -11.23 -1.56
N GLN A 140 27.11 -11.23 -2.60
CA GLN A 140 27.57 -10.02 -3.27
C GLN A 140 26.41 -9.26 -3.93
N THR A 141 25.56 -9.96 -4.68
CA THR A 141 24.35 -9.42 -5.31
C THR A 141 23.37 -8.94 -4.27
N PHE A 142 23.16 -9.71 -3.19
CA PHE A 142 22.30 -9.31 -2.08
C PHE A 142 22.77 -8.00 -1.44
N ASP A 143 24.07 -7.87 -1.14
CA ASP A 143 24.63 -6.67 -0.52
C ASP A 143 24.60 -5.46 -1.47
N ALA A 144 24.80 -5.68 -2.77
CA ALA A 144 24.64 -4.65 -3.80
C ALA A 144 23.19 -4.14 -3.90
N VAL A 145 22.21 -5.05 -3.91
CA VAL A 145 20.79 -4.66 -3.91
C VAL A 145 20.43 -3.94 -2.61
N ARG A 146 20.86 -4.48 -1.46
CA ARG A 146 20.58 -3.92 -0.12
C ARG A 146 21.07 -2.49 0.02
N SER A 147 22.25 -2.16 -0.51
CA SER A 147 22.86 -0.82 -0.38
C SER A 147 22.06 0.28 -1.07
N THR A 148 21.16 -0.07 -2.00
CA THR A 148 20.28 0.90 -2.69
C THR A 148 19.08 1.36 -1.86
N LEU A 149 18.81 0.74 -0.69
CA LEU A 149 17.62 1.07 0.09
C LEU A 149 17.66 2.51 0.60
N GLN A 150 16.69 3.28 0.15
CA GLN A 150 16.33 4.59 0.68
C GLN A 150 15.03 4.43 1.45
N ARG A 151 15.02 4.85 2.72
CA ARG A 151 13.83 4.73 3.57
C ARG A 151 12.65 5.51 2.98
N PRO A 152 11.40 5.06 3.16
CA PRO A 152 10.21 5.86 2.85
C PRO A 152 10.25 7.22 3.56
N HIS A 153 9.70 8.25 2.91
CA HIS A 153 9.60 9.58 3.49
C HIS A 153 8.51 9.59 4.58
N GLU A 154 8.61 10.51 5.55
CA GLU A 154 7.60 10.69 6.61
C GLU A 154 6.16 10.93 6.11
N LYS A 155 6.01 11.42 4.87
CA LYS A 155 4.71 11.71 4.25
C LYS A 155 4.11 10.48 3.56
N ASP A 156 4.91 9.43 3.38
CA ASP A 156 4.46 8.19 2.78
C ASP A 156 3.50 7.47 3.73
N SER A 157 2.38 6.97 3.20
CA SER A 157 1.54 6.04 3.96
C SER A 157 2.22 4.68 4.02
N VAL A 158 2.86 4.39 5.15
CA VAL A 158 3.65 3.16 5.35
C VAL A 158 3.09 2.35 6.53
N VAL A 159 3.14 1.04 6.40
CA VAL A 159 3.04 0.08 7.51
C VAL A 159 4.24 -0.85 7.50
N VAL A 160 4.90 -0.97 8.65
CA VAL A 160 6.02 -1.89 8.82
C VAL A 160 5.50 -3.20 9.41
N ILE A 161 5.87 -4.32 8.80
CA ILE A 161 5.57 -5.66 9.32
C ILE A 161 6.84 -6.51 9.32
N SER A 162 6.93 -7.42 10.29
CA SER A 162 8.04 -8.38 10.36
C SER A 162 7.77 -9.59 9.45
N GLY A 163 8.75 -9.93 8.61
CA GLY A 163 8.77 -11.14 7.79
C GLY A 163 8.99 -12.44 8.59
N LYS A 164 9.13 -12.35 9.91
CA LYS A 164 9.16 -13.49 10.84
C LYS A 164 7.82 -13.76 11.51
N HIS A 165 6.86 -12.84 11.46
CA HIS A 165 5.56 -13.02 12.08
C HIS A 165 4.65 -13.92 11.23
N ALA A 166 3.71 -14.57 11.89
CA ALA A 166 2.67 -15.36 11.21
C ALA A 166 1.83 -14.49 10.26
N ASN A 167 1.41 -15.06 9.14
CA ASN A 167 0.66 -14.35 8.11
C ASN A 167 -0.62 -13.68 8.64
N LYS A 168 -1.36 -14.33 9.54
CA LYS A 168 -2.55 -13.73 10.17
C LYS A 168 -2.22 -12.42 10.89
N SER A 169 -1.12 -12.37 11.64
CA SER A 169 -0.68 -11.17 12.35
C SER A 169 -0.23 -10.07 11.39
N GLN A 170 0.47 -10.44 10.32
CA GLN A 170 0.86 -9.50 9.25
C GLN A 170 -0.38 -8.88 8.59
N CYS A 171 -1.35 -9.70 8.18
CA CYS A 171 -2.59 -9.25 7.55
C CYS A 171 -3.39 -8.33 8.47
N LEU A 172 -3.52 -8.68 9.76
CA LEU A 172 -4.22 -7.85 10.75
C LEU A 172 -3.58 -6.45 10.89
N THR A 173 -2.24 -6.38 10.94
CA THR A 173 -1.53 -5.09 11.02
C THR A 173 -1.76 -4.24 9.77
N VAL A 174 -1.70 -4.84 8.58
CA VAL A 174 -1.96 -4.15 7.32
C VAL A 174 -3.41 -3.68 7.24
N LEU A 175 -4.39 -4.52 7.59
CA LEU A 175 -5.79 -4.14 7.64
C LEU A 175 -6.06 -2.99 8.61
N ARG A 176 -5.45 -2.99 9.79
CA ARG A 176 -5.57 -1.88 10.75
C ARG A 176 -5.04 -0.58 10.13
N LYS A 177 -3.89 -0.62 9.45
CA LYS A 177 -3.38 0.57 8.75
C LYS A 177 -4.34 1.02 7.66
N ILE A 178 -4.88 0.10 6.85
CA ILE A 178 -5.88 0.42 5.83
C ILE A 178 -7.07 1.13 6.49
N THR A 179 -7.63 0.59 7.57
CA THR A 179 -8.72 1.25 8.31
C THR A 179 -8.33 2.66 8.75
N THR A 180 -7.15 2.87 9.33
CA THR A 180 -6.68 4.22 9.72
C THR A 180 -6.63 5.17 8.51
N VAL A 181 -6.02 4.74 7.40
CA VAL A 181 -5.90 5.54 6.16
C VAL A 181 -7.26 5.95 5.61
N TYR A 182 -8.29 5.12 5.76
CA TYR A 182 -9.64 5.42 5.27
C TYR A 182 -10.50 6.18 6.27
N SER A 183 -10.31 5.98 7.58
CA SER A 183 -11.03 6.70 8.65
C SER A 183 -10.57 8.15 8.83
N GLU A 184 -9.27 8.44 8.68
CA GLU A 184 -8.73 9.81 8.74
C GLU A 184 -9.39 10.77 7.72
N ASN A 185 -9.96 10.21 6.65
CA ASN A 185 -10.64 10.99 5.62
C ASN A 185 -12.12 11.26 5.92
N LEU A 186 -12.78 10.43 6.74
CA LEU A 186 -14.16 10.69 7.19
C LEU A 186 -14.21 11.87 8.18
N GLY A 187 -13.12 12.12 8.92
CA GLY A 187 -13.01 13.25 9.85
C GLY A 187 -12.82 14.62 9.18
N LYS A 188 -12.29 14.67 7.96
CA LYS A 188 -12.05 15.92 7.20
C LYS A 188 -13.22 16.33 6.30
N GLY A 189 -14.23 15.47 6.16
CA GLY A 189 -15.39 15.66 5.28
C GLY A 189 -16.70 15.95 6.00
N ARG A 190 -16.72 16.19 7.32
CA ARG A 190 -17.94 16.71 7.97
C ARG A 190 -18.16 18.15 7.52
N PRO A 191 -19.29 18.50 6.87
CA PRO A 191 -19.69 19.89 6.77
C PRO A 191 -19.76 20.45 8.19
N ALA A 192 -19.25 21.67 8.39
CA ALA A 192 -19.57 22.41 9.59
C ALA A 192 -21.09 22.39 9.73
N THR A 193 -21.59 21.86 10.85
CA THR A 193 -23.01 21.91 11.18
C THR A 193 -23.44 23.36 11.02
N PRO A 194 -24.43 23.71 10.17
CA PRO A 194 -24.89 25.08 10.10
C PRO A 194 -25.35 25.45 11.50
N ALA A 195 -24.72 26.47 12.08
CA ALA A 195 -25.15 27.03 13.34
C ALA A 195 -26.63 27.35 13.20
N HIS A 196 -27.48 26.64 13.94
CA HIS A 196 -28.88 27.02 14.05
C HIS A 196 -28.91 28.45 14.57
N SER A 197 -29.22 29.39 13.69
CA SER A 197 -29.62 30.74 14.06
C SER A 197 -30.82 30.58 14.99
N ARG A 198 -30.64 30.83 16.29
CA ARG A 198 -31.76 31.01 17.19
C ARG A 198 -32.57 32.17 16.63
N ALA A 199 -33.74 31.87 16.07
CA ALA A 199 -34.72 32.88 15.75
C ALA A 199 -35.07 33.58 17.06
N SER A 200 -34.66 34.84 17.20
CA SER A 200 -35.11 35.73 18.24
C SER A 200 -36.60 35.96 18.03
N THR A 201 -37.44 35.32 18.84
CA THR A 201 -38.85 35.68 18.95
C THR A 201 -38.92 37.01 19.70
N ASP A 202 -38.86 38.10 18.95
CA ASP A 202 -39.15 39.44 19.45
C ASP A 202 -40.68 39.51 19.64
N ARG A 203 -41.14 39.33 20.88
CA ARG A 203 -42.54 39.58 21.27
C ARG A 203 -42.65 41.04 21.68
N PRO A 204 -43.53 41.85 21.08
CA PRO A 204 -43.77 43.19 21.57
C PRO A 204 -44.44 43.16 22.95
N ASN A 205 -43.86 43.93 23.86
CA ASN A 205 -44.22 44.05 25.26
C ASN A 205 -45.50 44.90 25.39
N VAL A 206 -46.66 44.27 25.53
CA VAL A 206 -47.93 44.97 25.80
C VAL A 206 -48.01 45.31 27.29
N ARG A 207 -47.93 46.61 27.61
CA ARG A 207 -48.10 47.13 28.97
C ARG A 207 -49.59 47.08 29.38
N PRO A 208 -49.93 46.63 30.60
CA PRO A 208 -51.29 46.76 31.11
C PRO A 208 -51.52 48.19 31.61
N GLY A 209 -52.43 48.92 30.97
CA GLY A 209 -52.97 50.17 31.50
C GLY A 209 -54.04 49.89 32.55
N GLN A 210 -53.80 50.34 33.78
CA GLN A 210 -54.86 50.60 34.75
C GLN A 210 -55.14 52.10 34.78
N ARG A 211 -56.39 52.51 34.56
CA ARG A 211 -57.23 53.25 35.53
C ARG A 211 -58.60 53.66 34.94
N PHE A 212 -59.65 53.13 35.56
CA PHE A 212 -60.94 53.77 35.87
C PHE A 212 -60.68 55.17 36.50
N VAL A 213 -61.47 56.25 36.47
CA VAL A 213 -62.90 56.58 36.25
C VAL A 213 -63.00 58.12 36.19
N GLN A 214 -64.01 58.63 35.48
CA GLN A 214 -64.68 59.96 35.50
C GLN A 214 -63.85 61.22 35.74
#